data_AF-A0A2D4EPT7-F1
#
_entry.id   AF-A0A2D4EPT7-F1
#
_cell.length_a   1.000
_cell.length_b   1.000
_cell.length_c   1.000
_cell.angle_alpha   90.00
_cell.angle_beta   90.00
_cell.angle_gamma   90.00
#
_symmetry.space_group_name_H-M   'P 1'
#
loop_
_entity.id
_entity.type
_entity.pdbx_description
1 polymer ?
#
loop_
_entity_poly.entity_id
_entity_poly.type
_entity_poly.pdbx_seq_one_letter_code
_entity_poly.pdbx_strand_id
1 'polypeptide(L)'
;RDAFTDSAISAKVNGEHKEKDLQPWDGGEGATADDLEALETDVSNGWDPNDMFRYNEENYGVASTYDSSLASYTVPLERDNSEDYLKREARATQLAEEIESSAQYKARAALENDDRSEEEKYTAVQRNAAEREGSLSAPR
;
A
#
# COMPACT_ATOMS: atom_id res chain seq x y z
N ARG A 1 -17.53 -10.34 32.01
CA ARG A 1 -18.46 -10.76 30.92
C ARG A 1 -17.83 -10.23 29.64
N ASP A 2 -17.26 -11.13 28.83
CA ASP A 2 -16.36 -10.77 27.72
C ASP A 2 -17.07 -9.97 26.64
N ALA A 3 -16.59 -8.75 26.41
CA ALA A 3 -17.05 -7.85 25.36
C ALA A 3 -16.32 -8.06 24.03
N PHE A 4 -15.44 -9.07 23.95
CA PHE A 4 -14.57 -9.36 22.80
C PHE A 4 -14.94 -10.66 22.07
N THR A 5 -16.04 -11.30 22.45
CA THR A 5 -16.54 -12.47 21.72
C THR A 5 -17.51 -12.02 20.64
N ASP A 6 -17.53 -12.71 19.49
CA ASP A 6 -18.42 -12.40 18.37
C ASP A 6 -19.89 -12.28 18.82
N SER A 7 -20.32 -13.13 19.76
CA SER A 7 -21.68 -13.08 20.32
C SER A 7 -22.01 -11.76 21.04
N ALA A 8 -21.01 -11.07 21.61
CA ALA A 8 -21.20 -9.77 22.26
C ALA A 8 -21.21 -8.59 21.26
N ILE A 9 -20.52 -8.75 20.11
CA ILE A 9 -20.44 -7.76 19.04
C ILE A 9 -21.74 -7.75 18.22
N SER A 10 -22.31 -8.91 17.91
CA SER A 10 -23.57 -9.03 17.16
C SER A 10 -24.79 -8.44 17.89
N ALA A 11 -24.72 -8.27 19.21
CA ALA A 11 -25.85 -7.82 20.02
C ALA A 11 -26.11 -6.29 19.99
N LYS A 12 -25.20 -5.49 19.42
CA LYS A 12 -25.26 -4.01 19.50
C LYS A 12 -25.08 -3.31 18.15
N VAL A 13 -25.58 -3.90 17.07
CA VAL A 13 -25.54 -3.27 15.75
C VAL A 13 -26.85 -2.51 15.54
N ASN A 14 -26.76 -1.25 15.13
CA ASN A 14 -27.94 -0.43 14.84
C ASN A 14 -28.44 -0.76 13.42
N GLY A 15 -29.34 -1.75 13.31
CA GLY A 15 -29.93 -2.20 12.05
C GLY A 15 -30.24 -3.72 12.04
N GLU A 16 -31.19 -4.16 11.22
CA GLU A 16 -31.48 -5.58 11.03
C GLU A 16 -30.41 -6.20 10.11
N HIS A 17 -29.35 -6.77 10.71
CA HIS A 17 -28.36 -7.56 9.97
C HIS A 17 -28.90 -8.98 9.78
N LYS A 18 -29.47 -9.26 8.60
CA LYS A 18 -29.68 -10.65 8.16
C LYS A 18 -28.33 -11.18 7.70
N GLU A 19 -27.81 -12.17 8.42
CA GLU A 19 -26.65 -12.93 7.98
C GLU A 19 -26.95 -13.48 6.56
N LYS A 20 -26.10 -13.13 5.60
CA LYS A 20 -26.15 -13.71 4.26
C LYS A 20 -25.24 -14.94 4.26
N ASP A 21 -25.69 -16.01 3.60
CA ASP A 21 -24.84 -17.16 3.35
C ASP A 21 -23.59 -16.72 2.57
N LEU A 22 -22.42 -17.17 3.02
CA LEU A 22 -21.17 -16.92 2.31
C LEU A 22 -21.24 -17.63 0.95
N GLN A 23 -21.07 -16.87 -0.13
CA GLN A 23 -20.93 -17.42 -1.47
C GLN A 23 -19.44 -17.48 -1.84
N PRO A 24 -19.00 -18.52 -2.55
CA PRO A 24 -17.68 -18.52 -3.17
C PRO A 24 -17.52 -17.28 -4.05
N TRP A 25 -16.39 -16.60 -3.89
CA TRP A 25 -16.01 -15.50 -4.77
C TRP A 25 -15.81 -16.03 -6.20
N ASP A 26 -16.53 -15.48 -7.18
CA ASP A 26 -16.45 -15.90 -8.59
C ASP A 26 -15.66 -14.94 -9.49
N GLY A 27 -15.08 -13.88 -8.92
CA GLY A 27 -14.31 -12.88 -9.65
C GLY A 27 -15.14 -11.90 -10.50
N GLY A 28 -16.46 -12.08 -10.59
CA GLY A 28 -17.31 -11.33 -11.51
C GLY A 28 -17.11 -11.75 -12.97
N GLU A 29 -18.16 -11.65 -13.78
CA GLU A 29 -18.11 -11.94 -15.22
C GLU A 29 -17.30 -10.84 -15.93
N GLY A 30 -15.99 -11.07 -16.11
CA GLY A 30 -15.11 -10.17 -16.86
C GLY A 30 -13.71 -9.97 -16.28
N ALA A 31 -13.45 -10.35 -15.03
CA ALA A 31 -12.11 -10.22 -14.45
C ALA A 31 -11.16 -11.24 -15.10
N THR A 32 -10.28 -10.76 -15.97
CA THR A 32 -9.15 -11.54 -16.50
C THR A 32 -7.99 -11.50 -15.50
N ALA A 33 -7.08 -12.46 -15.58
CA ALA A 33 -5.85 -12.41 -14.78
C ALA A 33 -5.06 -11.10 -15.02
N ASP A 34 -5.12 -10.56 -16.25
CA ASP A 34 -4.54 -9.25 -16.61
C ASP A 34 -5.18 -8.08 -15.82
N ASP A 35 -6.48 -8.10 -15.55
CA ASP A 35 -7.16 -7.04 -14.76
C ASP A 35 -6.71 -7.06 -13.29
N LEU A 36 -6.35 -8.23 -12.76
CA LEU A 36 -5.81 -8.36 -11.40
C LEU A 36 -4.34 -7.96 -11.33
N GLU A 37 -3.52 -8.28 -12.35
CA GLU A 37 -2.12 -7.83 -12.43
C GLU A 37 -2.00 -6.31 -12.65
N ALA A 38 -2.95 -5.69 -13.35
CA ALA A 38 -3.00 -4.24 -13.55
C ALA A 38 -3.16 -3.45 -12.24
N LEU A 39 -3.86 -4.02 -11.24
CA LEU A 39 -4.00 -3.40 -9.92
C LEU A 39 -2.69 -3.38 -9.12
N GLU A 40 -1.81 -4.34 -9.37
CA GLU A 40 -0.52 -4.47 -8.68
C GLU A 40 0.58 -3.63 -9.33
N THR A 41 0.49 -3.39 -10.63
CA THR A 41 1.52 -2.70 -11.42
C THR A 41 1.19 -1.25 -11.71
N ASP A 42 -0.08 -0.83 -11.70
CA ASP A 42 -0.46 0.54 -12.05
C ASP A 42 -0.75 1.41 -10.82
N VAL A 43 0.32 1.94 -10.23
CA VAL A 43 0.24 3.03 -9.22
C VAL A 43 -0.34 4.32 -9.86
N SER A 44 -0.53 4.35 -11.18
CA SER A 44 -1.02 5.49 -11.95
C SER A 44 -2.55 5.57 -12.07
N ASN A 45 -3.29 4.61 -11.51
CA ASN A 45 -4.75 4.57 -11.59
C ASN A 45 -5.47 5.53 -10.58
N GLY A 46 -4.75 6.52 -10.06
CA GLY A 46 -5.28 7.51 -9.13
C GLY A 46 -6.07 8.61 -9.85
N TRP A 47 -7.14 9.11 -9.23
CA TRP A 47 -7.75 10.38 -9.65
C TRP A 47 -6.84 11.54 -9.31
N ASP A 48 -6.75 12.54 -10.20
CA ASP A 48 -6.15 13.82 -9.82
C ASP A 48 -6.91 14.39 -8.61
N PRO A 49 -6.21 14.87 -7.56
CA PRO A 49 -6.88 15.40 -6.37
C PRO A 49 -7.90 16.50 -6.70
N ASN A 50 -7.62 17.35 -7.70
CA ASN A 50 -8.55 18.41 -8.09
C ASN A 50 -9.82 17.83 -8.75
N ASP A 51 -9.68 16.74 -9.51
CA ASP A 51 -10.84 16.06 -10.10
C ASP A 51 -11.69 15.38 -9.03
N MET A 52 -11.06 14.79 -8.01
CA MET A 52 -11.76 14.23 -6.85
C MET A 52 -12.51 15.33 -6.07
N PHE A 53 -11.86 16.48 -5.81
CA PHE A 53 -12.49 17.60 -5.12
C PHE A 53 -13.69 18.15 -5.91
N ARG A 54 -13.53 18.33 -7.23
CA ARG A 54 -14.60 18.81 -8.11
C ARG A 54 -15.81 17.88 -8.09
N TYR A 55 -15.58 16.57 -8.20
CA TYR A 55 -16.66 15.58 -8.13
C TYR A 55 -17.41 15.64 -6.79
N ASN A 56 -16.69 15.77 -5.68
CA ASN A 56 -17.31 15.89 -4.36
C ASN A 56 -18.16 17.15 -4.21
N GLU A 57 -17.70 18.26 -4.78
CA GLU A 57 -18.44 19.52 -4.78
C GLU A 57 -19.68 19.44 -5.67
N GLU A 58 -19.56 18.92 -6.90
CA GLU A 58 -20.66 18.82 -7.87
C GLU A 58 -21.74 17.82 -7.44
N ASN A 59 -21.34 16.65 -6.94
CA ASN A 59 -22.28 15.55 -6.65
C ASN A 59 -22.80 15.59 -5.22
N TYR A 60 -22.03 16.10 -4.27
CA TYR A 60 -22.35 16.06 -2.84
C TYR A 60 -22.33 17.43 -2.17
N GLY A 61 -21.97 18.52 -2.88
CA GLY A 61 -21.89 19.85 -2.31
C GLY A 61 -20.75 20.03 -1.29
N VAL A 62 -19.78 19.12 -1.27
CA VAL A 62 -18.68 19.11 -0.29
C VAL A 62 -17.45 19.79 -0.88
N ALA A 63 -17.20 21.03 -0.45
CA ALA A 63 -16.00 21.78 -0.84
C ALA A 63 -14.78 21.35 -0.02
N SER A 64 -13.66 21.14 -0.72
CA SER A 64 -12.40 20.74 -0.09
C SER A 64 -11.58 21.95 0.35
N THR A 65 -11.04 21.90 1.56
CA THR A 65 -10.12 22.94 2.10
C THR A 65 -8.66 22.55 1.91
N TYR A 66 -8.37 21.78 0.87
CA TYR A 66 -7.03 21.26 0.62
C TYR A 66 -6.08 22.41 0.28
N ASP A 67 -4.93 22.42 0.94
CA ASP A 67 -3.81 23.30 0.66
C ASP A 67 -2.56 22.42 0.48
N SER A 68 -1.93 22.54 -0.69
CA SER A 68 -0.74 21.76 -1.05
C SER A 68 0.46 22.07 -0.16
N SER A 69 0.45 23.19 0.55
CA SER A 69 1.49 23.51 1.54
C SER A 69 1.48 22.54 2.73
N LEU A 70 0.33 21.89 2.99
CA LEU A 70 0.10 21.04 4.16
C LEU A 70 0.54 21.72 5.47
N ALA A 71 0.49 23.05 5.57
CA ALA A 71 1.01 23.81 6.71
C ALA A 71 0.33 23.46 8.05
N SER A 72 -0.90 22.95 8.00
CA SER A 72 -1.61 22.45 9.20
C SER A 72 -1.08 21.11 9.71
N TYR A 73 -0.34 20.37 8.89
CA TYR A 73 0.15 19.02 9.17
C TYR A 73 1.67 18.89 9.12
N THR A 74 2.36 19.88 8.56
CA THR A 74 3.81 19.89 8.36
C THR A 74 4.39 21.22 8.79
N VAL A 75 5.65 21.19 9.21
CA VAL A 75 6.44 22.40 9.50
C VAL A 75 7.33 22.67 8.29
N PRO A 76 7.11 23.76 7.54
CA PRO A 76 7.96 24.10 6.41
C PRO A 76 9.40 24.31 6.86
N LEU A 77 10.36 23.74 6.12
CA LEU A 77 11.77 23.94 6.39
C LEU A 77 12.25 25.22 5.68
N GLU A 78 12.61 26.23 6.45
CA GLU A 78 13.24 27.44 5.92
C GLU A 78 14.66 27.12 5.45
N ARG A 79 14.87 27.15 4.13
CA ARG A 79 16.18 26.91 3.49
C ARG A 79 16.91 28.23 3.28
N ASP A 80 17.32 28.85 4.38
CA ASP A 80 18.13 30.06 4.34
C ASP A 80 19.64 29.74 4.36
N ASN A 81 20.48 30.68 3.95
CA ASN A 81 21.94 30.54 4.04
C ASN A 81 22.48 30.87 5.45
N SER A 82 21.67 30.68 6.49
CA SER A 82 22.12 30.91 7.85
C SER A 82 23.15 29.85 8.26
N GLU A 83 24.10 30.26 9.09
CA GLU A 83 25.12 29.33 9.61
C GLU A 83 24.46 28.17 10.38
N ASP A 84 23.36 28.43 11.08
CA ASP A 84 22.61 27.42 11.82
C ASP A 84 21.84 26.44 10.93
N TYR A 85 21.31 26.88 9.79
CA TYR A 85 20.72 25.97 8.80
C TYR A 85 21.79 25.06 8.19
N LEU A 86 22.91 25.61 7.75
CA LEU A 86 24.00 24.83 7.14
C LEU A 86 24.58 23.81 8.11
N LYS A 87 24.75 24.16 9.39
CA LYS A 87 25.19 23.22 10.43
C LYS A 87 24.18 22.08 10.64
N ARG A 88 22.88 22.40 10.66
CA ARG A 88 21.81 21.39 10.80
C ARG A 88 21.76 20.47 9.58
N GLU A 89 21.88 21.03 8.38
CA GLU A 89 21.92 20.28 7.12
C GLU A 89 23.12 19.33 7.10
N ALA A 90 24.34 19.84 7.39
CA ALA A 90 25.54 19.02 7.46
C ALA A 90 25.44 17.89 8.50
N ARG A 91 24.87 18.18 9.68
CA ARG A 91 24.63 17.17 10.71
C ARG A 91 23.63 16.11 10.25
N ALA A 92 22.55 16.52 9.58
CA ALA A 92 21.55 15.60 9.06
C ALA A 92 22.16 14.67 8.00
N THR A 93 22.97 15.21 7.08
CA THR A 93 23.71 14.42 6.09
C THR A 93 24.64 13.42 6.75
N GLN A 94 25.45 13.86 7.72
CA GLN A 94 26.36 12.97 8.43
C GLN A 94 25.62 11.82 9.14
N LEU A 95 24.48 12.12 9.77
CA LEU A 95 23.64 11.11 10.43
C LEU A 95 23.04 10.12 9.42
N ALA A 96 22.59 10.61 8.27
CA ALA A 96 22.08 9.76 7.20
C ALA A 96 23.16 8.79 6.70
N GLU A 97 24.36 9.30 6.40
CA GLU A 97 25.50 8.48 5.98
C GLU A 97 25.88 7.43 7.04
N GLU A 98 25.87 7.80 8.33
CA GLU A 98 26.13 6.86 9.42
C GLU A 98 25.12 5.71 9.44
N ILE A 99 23.82 6.04 9.37
CA ILE A 99 22.72 5.05 9.35
C ILE A 99 22.86 4.15 8.12
N GLU A 100 23.06 4.72 6.94
CA GLU A 100 23.17 3.97 5.68
C GLU A 100 24.42 3.10 5.63
N SER A 101 25.51 3.51 6.30
CA SER A 101 26.75 2.74 6.38
C SER A 101 26.64 1.52 7.31
N SER A 102 25.71 1.55 8.27
CA SER A 102 25.53 0.52 9.30
C SER A 102 25.23 -0.85 8.70
N ALA A 103 25.94 -1.88 9.18
CA ALA A 103 25.75 -3.26 8.73
C ALA A 103 24.32 -3.77 8.99
N GLN A 104 23.68 -3.35 10.08
CA GLN A 104 22.30 -3.74 10.40
C GLN A 104 21.30 -3.12 9.41
N TYR A 105 21.48 -1.85 9.06
CA TYR A 105 20.64 -1.17 8.08
C TYR A 105 20.78 -1.84 6.72
N LYS A 106 22.02 -2.05 6.25
CA LYS A 106 22.30 -2.73 4.97
C LYS A 106 21.71 -4.13 4.91
N ALA A 107 21.82 -4.91 5.99
CA ALA A 107 21.25 -6.25 6.05
C ALA A 107 19.71 -6.25 5.93
N ARG A 108 19.04 -5.29 6.59
CA ARG A 108 17.59 -5.12 6.47
C ARG A 108 17.18 -4.68 5.07
N ALA A 109 17.85 -3.67 4.53
CA ALA A 109 17.59 -3.16 3.19
C ALA A 109 17.79 -4.25 2.11
N ALA A 110 18.75 -5.14 2.27
CA ALA A 110 18.97 -6.26 1.33
C ALA A 110 17.86 -7.32 1.38
N LEU A 111 17.21 -7.51 2.54
CA LEU A 111 16.10 -8.45 2.69
C LEU A 111 14.77 -7.87 2.20
N GLU A 112 14.64 -6.54 2.25
CA GLU A 112 13.51 -5.79 1.68
C GLU A 112 13.62 -5.71 0.15
N ASN A 113 14.78 -5.30 -0.37
CA ASN A 113 15.07 -5.21 -1.80
C ASN A 113 15.55 -6.56 -2.38
N ASP A 114 15.01 -7.66 -1.88
CA ASP A 114 15.32 -8.97 -2.40
C ASP A 114 14.65 -9.13 -3.77
N ASP A 115 15.43 -9.42 -4.81
CA ASP A 115 14.94 -9.54 -6.20
C ASP A 115 13.99 -10.73 -6.43
N ARG A 116 13.76 -11.57 -5.40
CA ARG A 116 12.80 -12.67 -5.45
C ARG A 116 11.37 -12.17 -5.57
N SER A 117 10.61 -12.82 -6.44
CA SER A 117 9.17 -12.57 -6.59
C SER A 117 8.40 -12.92 -5.31
N GLU A 118 7.23 -12.32 -5.12
CA GLU A 118 6.35 -12.61 -3.97
C GLU A 118 6.00 -14.10 -3.89
N GLU A 119 5.73 -14.74 -5.05
CA GLU A 119 5.46 -16.18 -5.13
C GLU A 119 6.64 -16.99 -4.55
N GLU A 120 7.88 -16.65 -4.88
CA GLU A 120 9.07 -17.35 -4.38
C GLU A 120 9.32 -17.12 -2.88
N LYS A 121 8.83 -16.01 -2.33
CA LYS A 121 9.04 -15.65 -0.92
C LYS A 121 8.05 -16.35 0.01
N TYR A 122 6.82 -16.57 -0.44
CA TYR A 122 5.73 -17.03 0.44
C TYR A 122 4.99 -18.28 -0.03
N THR A 123 5.28 -18.83 -1.22
CA THR A 123 4.65 -20.09 -1.64
C THR A 123 5.11 -21.26 -0.77
N ALA A 124 4.15 -22.00 -0.23
CA ALA A 124 4.42 -23.28 0.43
C ALA A 124 4.70 -24.40 -0.58
N VAL A 125 4.37 -24.19 -1.87
CA VAL A 125 4.50 -25.17 -2.94
C VAL A 125 5.70 -24.80 -3.80
N GLN A 126 6.84 -25.43 -3.53
CA GLN A 126 8.01 -25.35 -4.42
C GLN A 126 7.74 -26.20 -5.65
N ARG A 127 7.36 -25.57 -6.76
CA ARG A 127 7.33 -26.26 -8.07
C ARG A 127 8.76 -26.32 -8.58
N ASN A 128 9.24 -27.50 -8.94
CA ASN A 128 10.57 -27.62 -9.54
C ASN A 128 10.56 -26.87 -10.89
N ALA A 129 11.62 -26.10 -11.19
CA ALA A 129 11.73 -25.39 -12.47
C ALA A 129 11.58 -26.32 -13.70
N ALA A 130 11.93 -27.61 -13.54
CA ALA A 130 11.74 -28.63 -14.56
C ALA A 130 10.27 -28.97 -14.88
N GLU A 131 9.34 -28.72 -13.95
CA GLU A 131 7.90 -28.95 -14.15
C GLU A 131 7.21 -27.77 -14.85
N ARG A 132 7.72 -26.53 -14.70
CA ARG A 132 7.21 -25.33 -15.40
C ARG A 132 7.33 -25.47 -16.93
N GLU A 133 8.43 -26.05 -17.42
CA GLU A 133 8.61 -26.32 -18.85
C GLU A 133 7.78 -27.51 -19.35
N GLY A 134 7.45 -28.47 -18.48
CA GLY A 134 6.62 -29.63 -18.82
C GLY A 134 5.13 -29.30 -18.99
N SER A 135 4.60 -28.31 -18.25
CA SER A 135 3.18 -27.95 -18.30
C SER A 135 2.75 -27.16 -19.53
N LEU A 136 3.71 -26.56 -20.27
CA LEU A 136 3.45 -25.91 -21.56
C LEU A 136 3.45 -26.90 -22.75
N SER A 137 3.72 -28.18 -22.49
CA SER A 137 3.76 -29.24 -23.50
C SER A 137 2.81 -30.38 -23.14
N ALA A 138 1.51 -30.09 -23.11
CA ALA A 138 0.48 -31.13 -23.18
C ALA A 138 -0.37 -30.88 -24.43
N PRO A 139 -0.27 -31.73 -25.47
CA PRO A 139 -1.13 -31.62 -26.64
C PRO A 139 -2.56 -32.07 -26.30
N ARG A 140 -3.53 -31.42 -26.96
CA ARG A 140 -4.91 -31.92 -27.14
C ARG A 140 -4.93 -33.24 -27.90
#